data_AF-A0A392URB3-F1
#
_entry.id   AF-A0A392URB3-F1
#
_cell.length_a   1.000
_cell.length_b   1.000
_cell.length_c   1.000
_cell.angle_alpha   90.00
_cell.angle_beta   90.00
_cell.angle_gamma   90.00
#
_symmetry.space_group_name_H-M   'P 1'
#
loop_
_entity.id
_entity.type
_entity.pdbx_description
1 polymer ?
#
loop_
_entity_poly.entity_id
_entity_poly.type
_entity_poly.pdbx_seq_one_letter_code
_entity_poly.pdbx_strand_id
1 'polypeptide(L)' 'MSRLDRFLLTEEWCLAWPNCVQQAELRGLFDHCPLSLSVDEENWGPRPLRVLKCWQDIP' A
#
# COMPACT_ATOMS: atom_id res chain seq x y z
N MET A 1 -16.71 -6.02 -5.88
CA MET A 1 -15.25 -6.20 -6.00
C MET A 1 -14.75 -6.88 -4.74
N SER A 2 -13.99 -7.96 -4.86
CA SER A 2 -13.37 -8.65 -3.72
C SER A 2 -12.15 -7.89 -3.22
N ARG A 3 -11.96 -7.78 -1.90
CA ARG A 3 -10.76 -7.19 -1.29
C ARG A 3 -9.67 -8.24 -1.20
N LEU A 4 -8.82 -8.31 -2.23
CA LEU A 4 -7.73 -9.30 -2.31
C LEU A 4 -6.44 -8.79 -1.69
N ASP A 5 -6.15 -7.51 -1.85
CA ASP A 5 -4.94 -6.86 -1.35
C ASP A 5 -5.04 -6.59 0.17
N ARG A 6 -4.00 -6.92 0.93
CA ARG A 6 -3.92 -6.74 2.39
C ARG A 6 -2.47 -6.75 2.89
N PHE A 7 -2.19 -5.99 3.94
CA PHE A 7 -0.96 -6.13 4.71
C PHE A 7 -1.12 -7.21 5.78
N LEU A 8 -0.09 -8.02 5.99
CA LEU A 8 -0.01 -8.96 7.11
C LEU A 8 0.93 -8.36 8.15
N LEU A 9 0.43 -8.19 9.36
CA LEU A 9 1.15 -7.57 10.47
C LEU A 9 1.33 -8.60 11.58
N THR A 10 2.47 -8.54 12.27
CA THR A 10 2.66 -9.34 13.48
C THR A 10 1.93 -8.69 14.66
N GLU A 11 1.74 -9.43 15.74
CA GLU A 11 1.12 -8.90 16.94
C GLU A 11 1.97 -7.77 17.55
N GLU A 12 3.30 -7.92 17.52
CA GLU A 12 4.24 -6.91 18.02
C GLU A 12 4.16 -5.60 17.23
N TRP A 13 3.94 -5.66 15.91
CA TRP A 13 3.71 -4.48 15.07
C TRP A 13 2.45 -3.73 15.54
N CYS A 14 1.35 -4.47 15.74
CA CYS A 14 0.09 -3.88 16.18
C CYS A 14 0.19 -3.25 17.59
N LEU A 15 1.00 -3.84 18.48
CA LEU A 15 1.25 -3.29 19.80
C LEU A 15 2.13 -2.03 19.77
N ALA A 16 3.16 -2.02 18.91
CA ALA A 16 4.04 -0.87 18.74
C ALA A 16 3.33 0.32 18.07
N TRP A 17 2.39 0.04 17.16
CA TRP A 17 1.71 1.05 16.33
C TRP A 17 0.18 0.85 16.33
N PRO A 18 -0.48 1.14 17.46
CA PRO A 18 -1.91 0.86 17.62
C PRO A 18 -2.83 1.74 16.75
N ASN A 19 -2.31 2.85 16.23
CA ASN A 19 -2.98 3.79 15.35
C ASN A 19 -2.69 3.57 13.86
N CYS A 20 -2.10 2.42 13.50
CA CYS A 20 -1.81 2.07 12.12
C CYS A 20 -3.08 2.00 11.26
N VAL A 21 -3.11 2.73 10.14
CA VAL A 21 -4.24 2.79 9.20
C VAL A 21 -3.83 2.22 7.84
N GLN A 22 -4.63 1.28 7.36
CA GLN A 22 -4.60 0.84 5.96
C GLN A 22 -5.64 1.60 5.14
N GLN A 23 -5.20 2.32 4.10
CA GLN A 23 -6.08 3.04 3.18
C GLN A 23 -5.92 2.53 1.75
N ALA A 24 -7.02 2.49 1.00
CA ALA A 24 -6.98 2.27 -0.43
C ALA A 24 -6.81 3.61 -1.16
N GLU A 25 -5.82 3.67 -2.03
CA GLU A 25 -5.55 4.83 -2.87
C GLU A 25 -6.45 4.84 -4.11
N LEU A 26 -6.52 5.99 -4.77
CA LEU A 26 -7.25 6.12 -6.04
C LEU A 26 -6.70 5.12 -7.06
N ARG A 27 -7.62 4.42 -7.72
CA ARG A 27 -7.28 3.50 -8.82
C ARG A 27 -6.63 4.30 -9.95
N GLY A 28 -5.36 4.00 -10.21
CA GLY A 28 -4.61 4.57 -11.32
C GLY A 28 -4.67 3.68 -12.57
N LEU A 29 -3.51 3.44 -13.17
CA LEU A 29 -3.35 2.64 -14.39
C LEU A 29 -3.52 1.12 -14.20
N PHE A 30 -3.61 0.65 -12.96
CA PHE A 30 -3.72 -0.77 -12.63
C PHE A 30 -5.19 -1.20 -12.50
N ASP A 31 -5.44 -2.48 -12.74
CA ASP A 31 -6.71 -3.15 -12.46
C ASP A 31 -6.99 -3.30 -10.95
N HIS A 32 -5.96 -3.15 -10.11
CA HIS A 32 -6.04 -3.08 -8.66
C HIS A 32 -5.91 -1.65 -8.10
N CYS A 33 -6.51 -1.41 -6.92
CA CYS A 33 -6.26 -0.19 -6.14
C CYS A 33 -5.04 -0.40 -5.24
N PRO A 34 -4.04 0.49 -5.26
CA PRO A 34 -2.93 0.42 -4.32
C PRO A 34 -3.42 0.56 -2.87
N LEU A 35 -2.72 -0.07 -1.93
CA LEU A 35 -2.95 0.11 -0.50
C LEU A 35 -1.77 0.81 0.14
N SER A 36 -2.04 1.79 1.00
CA SER A 36 -1.06 2.45 1.85
C SER A 36 -1.25 2.01 3.30
N LEU A 37 -0.14 1.87 4.02
CA LEU A 37 -0.11 1.63 5.46
C LEU A 37 0.61 2.82 6.10
N SER A 38 -0.03 3.50 7.03
CA SER A 38 0.51 4.68 7.70
C SER A 38 0.32 4.58 9.21
N VAL A 39 1.25 5.15 9.97
CA VAL A 39 1.29 5.05 11.43
C VAL A 39 1.23 6.41 12.12
N ASP A 40 1.54 7.52 11.43
CA ASP A 40 1.61 8.86 12.03
C ASP A 40 0.95 9.94 11.15
N GLU A 41 0.62 11.08 11.78
CA GLU A 41 0.09 12.28 11.09
C GLU A 41 1.08 12.87 10.08
N GLU A 42 2.40 12.68 10.28
CA GLU A 42 3.43 13.07 9.31
C GLU A 42 3.47 12.08 8.13
N ASN A 43 2.41 12.10 7.33
CA ASN A 43 2.38 11.47 6.03
C ASN A 43 3.08 12.38 5.02
N TRP A 44 4.37 12.14 4.75
CA TRP A 44 5.15 12.82 3.71
C TRP A 44 4.67 12.54 2.27
N GLY A 45 3.52 11.90 2.14
CA GLY A 45 2.91 11.49 0.89
C GLY A 45 3.46 10.16 0.39
N PRO A 46 2.79 9.58 -0.61
CA PRO A 46 3.25 8.35 -1.25
C PRO A 46 4.59 8.61 -1.93
N ARG A 47 5.61 7.82 -1.55
CA ARG A 47 6.87 7.78 -2.30
C ARG A 47 6.56 7.45 -3.78
N PRO A 48 7.34 7.98 -4.74
CA PRO A 48 7.17 7.63 -6.15
C PRO A 48 7.07 6.12 -6.33
N LEU A 49 5.97 5.68 -6.94
CA LEU A 49 5.66 4.27 -7.14
C LEU A 49 6.79 3.62 -7.95
N ARG A 50 7.56 2.73 -7.33
CA ARG A 50 8.53 1.90 -8.03
C ARG A 50 7.87 0.61 -8.45
N VAL A 51 7.56 0.52 -9.74
CA VAL A 51 6.99 -0.68 -10.35
C VAL A 51 8.14 -1.46 -10.98
N LEU A 52 8.27 -2.73 -10.58
CA LEU A 52 9.14 -3.65 -11.31
C LEU A 52 8.41 -4.08 -12.58
N LYS A 53 8.78 -3.48 -13.72
CA LYS A 53 8.29 -3.89 -15.04
C LYS A 53 9.00 -5.18 -15.48
N CYS A 54 8.80 -6.28 -14.75
CA CYS A 54 9.41 -7.57 -15.08
C CYS A 54 8.73 -8.29 -16.25
N TRP A 55 7.57 -7.79 -16.70
CA TRP A 55 6.68 -8.45 -17.67
C TRP A 55 6.16 -7.52 -18.77
N GLN A 56 6.63 -6.27 -18.82
CA GLN A 56 6.38 -5.42 -19.98
C GLN A 56 7.57 -5.58 -20.93
N ASP A 57 7.33 -6.22 -22.08
CA ASP A 57 8.23 -6.09 -23.23
C ASP A 57 8.18 -4.62 -23.68
N ILE A 58 9.21 -3.86 -23.33
CA ILE A 58 9.40 -2.49 -23.81
C ILE A 58 9.98 -2.62 -25.23
N PRO A 59 9.40 -1.98 -26.27
CA PRO A 59 10.01 -1.95 -27.60
C PRO A 59 11.39 -1.27 -27.60
#